data_AF-A0A7Y2XB72-F1
#
_entry.id   AF-A0A7Y2XB72-F1
#
_cell.length_a   1.000
_cell.length_b   1.000
_cell.length_c   1.000
_cell.angle_alpha   90.00
_cell.angle_beta   90.00
_cell.angle_gamma   90.00
#
_symmetry.space_group_name_H-M   'P 1'
#
loop_
_entity.id
_entity.type
_entity.pdbx_description
1 polymer ?
#
loop_
_entity_poly.entity_id
_entity_poly.type
_entity_poly.pdbx_seq_one_letter_code
_entity_poly.pdbx_strand_id
1 'polypeptide(L)'
;MIKNLAIVLTLLCFGSLNAQTPENFERLISKGDIPDLFVKYLEDKIAKDNEDLLDDNTISRTNAKDFSAITNYKLHQVIQSGRILYGDPLTVYANKVLDKLKESSDEDLEDIEVYTLKSNEVNAFATHQGVIFLTVGLWGQIENEAQLAYVLAHEITHIYEKHNQLSYQHTEDLIRNGRYGDDKISAYYQYSKDNEEDADKAGFKLALAAGYDATEIFGTFNVLLYSYLPIDEMKVEYSWLENEGFKVTEDFILEEIKEISPAEDVDDEYHTHPNINNRRTNVKSIYNANKSEKKEIYVVGTEEEFKATRELARFEMMNIYIRQAEYLDGIYHNLILTKSHPNNIFLARTRAMSWYGFTAHDNSDDGTVFSTSYRKKEGEIQQLYYFFNKIKDSELAAIATQQVWKTSLSNPEDDFLVKIREKTMNEFAKFSENDITNFATEIIESVEEEEVEVDESKLSKYDKIAKKRKKETEEDFTYYALLDIVDKQEFVDAYDKAKKENKEKDEEEEEYENLDGPQENTMDVNNLIMISPNYYKQDNRISINKNVDKNDLNETRLINLVKENADRLDINISFIDNFKDPEFDTDAYNEFSLLYDYLGERSQY
;
A
#
# COMPACT_ATOMS: atom_id res chain seq x y z
N MET A 1 2.30 39.75 55.85
CA MET A 1 0.91 39.35 55.58
C MET A 1 0.85 39.03 54.09
N ILE A 2 0.87 37.73 53.79
CA ILE A 2 1.07 37.14 52.47
C ILE A 2 -0.19 37.41 51.62
N LYS A 3 -0.03 37.95 50.41
CA LYS A 3 -1.07 37.91 49.38
C LYS A 3 -0.49 37.18 48.18
N ASN A 4 -0.94 35.94 48.01
CA ASN A 4 -0.73 35.09 46.84
C ASN A 4 -1.34 35.77 45.62
N LEU A 5 -0.53 35.99 44.59
CA LEU A 5 -0.99 36.23 43.23
C LEU A 5 -0.66 34.97 42.44
N ALA A 6 -1.64 34.07 42.32
CA ALA A 6 -1.53 32.92 41.43
C ALA A 6 -1.69 33.43 39.99
N ILE A 7 -0.60 33.38 39.23
CA ILE A 7 -0.62 33.54 37.77
C ILE A 7 -1.02 32.19 37.21
N VAL A 8 -2.29 32.08 36.79
CA VAL A 8 -2.75 30.95 35.96
C VAL A 8 -2.26 31.25 34.55
N LEU A 9 -1.16 30.60 34.15
CA LEU A 9 -0.68 30.61 32.78
C LEU A 9 -1.41 29.49 32.04
N THR A 10 -2.54 29.82 31.42
CA THR A 10 -3.23 28.90 30.50
C THR A 10 -2.41 28.82 29.22
N LEU A 11 -1.53 27.82 29.13
CA LEU A 11 -0.88 27.41 27.89
C LEU A 11 -1.95 26.74 27.01
N LEU A 12 -2.66 27.56 26.24
CA LEU A 12 -3.38 27.10 25.06
C LEU A 12 -2.33 26.77 24.00
N CYS A 13 -1.91 25.51 23.95
CA CYS A 13 -1.20 24.93 22.81
C CYS A 13 -2.16 24.87 21.61
N PHE A 14 -2.38 25.99 20.94
CA PHE A 14 -2.80 25.95 19.55
C PHE A 14 -1.57 25.55 18.73
N GLY A 15 -1.43 24.25 18.50
CA GLY A 15 -0.51 23.72 17.49
C GLY A 15 -0.89 24.35 16.15
N SER A 16 -0.08 25.30 15.70
CA SER A 16 -0.22 25.90 14.39
C SER A 16 0.25 24.85 13.37
N LEU A 17 -0.68 24.16 12.73
CA LEU A 17 -0.43 23.31 11.56
C LEU A 17 -0.04 24.23 10.39
N ASN A 18 1.20 24.71 10.38
CA ASN A 18 1.82 25.15 9.13
C ASN A 18 2.20 23.88 8.38
N ALA A 19 1.38 23.49 7.41
CA ALA A 19 1.67 22.40 6.50
C ALA A 19 2.82 22.77 5.56
N GLN A 20 4.05 22.67 6.05
CA GLN A 20 5.18 22.33 5.19
C GLN A 20 5.08 20.84 4.91
N THR A 21 5.15 20.46 3.63
CA THR A 21 5.29 19.07 3.21
C THR A 21 6.38 18.40 4.03
N PRO A 22 6.23 17.13 4.43
CA PRO A 22 7.15 16.56 5.41
C PRO A 22 8.47 16.28 4.70
N GLU A 23 9.41 17.22 4.80
CA GLU A 23 10.81 17.05 4.37
C GLU A 23 11.41 15.78 4.98
N ASN A 24 10.90 15.38 6.16
CA ASN A 24 11.30 14.20 6.91
C ASN A 24 10.11 13.22 7.12
N PHE A 25 9.34 12.93 6.08
CA PHE A 25 8.31 11.88 6.16
C PHE A 25 8.98 10.51 6.41
N GLU A 26 8.36 9.67 7.24
CA GLU A 26 8.80 8.29 7.45
C GLU A 26 7.64 7.33 7.16
N ARG A 27 6.62 7.34 8.03
CA ARG A 27 5.37 6.61 7.86
C ARG A 27 4.27 7.23 8.72
N LEU A 28 3.02 6.96 8.36
CA LEU A 28 1.91 7.24 9.26
C LEU A 28 1.88 6.22 10.41
N ILE A 29 1.60 6.72 11.60
CA ILE A 29 1.45 5.95 12.85
C ILE A 29 0.20 6.38 13.57
N SER A 30 -0.38 5.48 14.37
CA SER A 30 -1.50 5.80 15.23
C SER A 30 -1.06 6.70 16.39
N LYS A 31 -1.97 7.55 16.87
CA LYS A 31 -1.73 8.50 17.96
C LYS A 31 -2.96 8.62 18.86
N GLY A 32 -2.75 9.10 20.09
CA GLY A 32 -3.81 9.24 21.08
C GLY A 32 -3.97 7.97 21.90
N ASP A 33 -5.09 7.85 22.61
CA ASP A 33 -5.41 6.64 23.38
C ASP A 33 -5.85 5.53 22.42
N ILE A 34 -5.47 4.28 22.74
CA ILE A 34 -5.90 3.12 21.97
C ILE A 34 -7.43 2.96 22.07
N PRO A 35 -8.17 2.88 20.96
CA PRO A 35 -9.62 2.76 21.03
C PRO A 35 -10.05 1.43 21.66
N ASP A 36 -11.14 1.43 22.43
CA ASP A 36 -11.70 0.23 23.07
C ASP A 36 -11.95 -0.91 22.06
N LEU A 37 -12.25 -0.53 20.82
CA LEU A 37 -12.42 -1.46 19.70
C LEU A 37 -11.20 -2.39 19.52
N PHE A 38 -9.98 -1.96 19.84
CA PHE A 38 -8.76 -2.73 19.61
C PHE A 38 -8.49 -3.73 20.75
N VAL A 39 -8.77 -3.33 21.99
CA VAL A 39 -8.37 -4.08 23.19
C VAL A 39 -9.50 -4.93 23.79
N LYS A 40 -10.76 -4.65 23.45
CA LYS A 40 -11.89 -5.43 23.97
C LYS A 40 -11.91 -6.85 23.38
N TYR A 41 -12.18 -7.84 24.24
CA TYR A 41 -12.25 -9.25 23.87
C TYR A 41 -13.33 -9.51 22.81
N LEU A 42 -13.03 -10.43 21.88
CA LEU A 42 -13.95 -10.83 20.81
C LEU A 42 -15.29 -11.36 21.38
N GLU A 43 -15.22 -12.19 22.42
CA GLU A 43 -16.41 -12.73 23.10
C GLU A 43 -17.32 -11.61 23.65
N ASP A 44 -16.74 -10.56 24.26
CA ASP A 44 -17.50 -9.43 24.82
C ASP A 44 -18.12 -8.55 23.72
N LYS A 45 -17.46 -8.44 22.56
CA LYS A 45 -18.00 -7.75 21.38
C LYS A 45 -19.20 -8.51 20.81
N ILE A 46 -19.06 -9.82 20.62
CA ILE A 46 -20.14 -10.70 20.17
C ILE A 46 -21.30 -10.71 21.18
N ALA A 47 -21.02 -10.71 22.48
CA ALA A 47 -22.06 -10.70 23.51
C ALA A 47 -22.87 -9.39 23.49
N LYS A 48 -22.21 -8.24 23.41
CA LYS A 48 -22.86 -6.92 23.29
C LYS A 48 -23.72 -6.86 22.02
N ASP A 49 -23.13 -7.18 20.88
CA ASP A 49 -23.80 -7.10 19.58
C ASP A 49 -24.99 -8.08 19.46
N ASN A 50 -24.89 -9.25 20.10
CA ASN A 50 -26.04 -10.14 20.24
C ASN A 50 -27.18 -9.52 21.06
N GLU A 51 -26.87 -8.75 22.12
CA GLU A 51 -27.88 -8.04 22.91
C GLU A 51 -28.56 -6.95 22.08
N ASP A 52 -27.76 -6.15 21.35
CA ASP A 52 -28.24 -5.07 20.49
C ASP A 52 -29.16 -5.60 19.37
N LEU A 53 -28.86 -6.79 18.82
CA LEU A 53 -29.66 -7.42 17.77
C LEU A 53 -30.93 -8.15 18.27
N LEU A 54 -31.15 -8.30 19.59
CA LEU A 54 -32.35 -8.99 20.10
C LEU A 54 -33.64 -8.24 19.79
N ASP A 55 -33.55 -6.92 19.71
CA ASP A 55 -34.66 -6.00 19.46
C ASP A 55 -34.76 -5.57 17.99
N ASP A 56 -33.90 -6.12 17.12
CA ASP A 56 -33.89 -5.82 15.69
C ASP A 56 -34.84 -6.72 14.89
N ASN A 57 -35.69 -6.09 14.06
CA ASN A 57 -36.65 -6.78 13.20
C ASN A 57 -36.10 -7.04 11.77
N THR A 58 -34.92 -6.52 11.42
CA THR A 58 -34.30 -6.70 10.09
C THR A 58 -33.68 -8.09 9.91
N ILE A 59 -33.37 -8.78 11.01
CA ILE A 59 -32.69 -10.08 11.01
C ILE A 59 -33.39 -11.07 11.95
N SER A 60 -33.49 -12.34 11.55
CA SER A 60 -34.08 -13.35 12.42
C SER A 60 -33.17 -13.68 13.60
N ARG A 61 -33.72 -14.01 14.78
CA ARG A 61 -32.93 -14.34 15.99
C ARG A 61 -31.88 -15.44 15.78
N THR A 62 -32.14 -16.41 14.91
CA THR A 62 -31.17 -17.47 14.58
C THR A 62 -30.00 -16.90 13.79
N ASN A 63 -30.30 -16.08 12.78
CA ASN A 63 -29.32 -15.46 11.90
C ASN A 63 -28.53 -14.37 12.62
N ALA A 64 -29.15 -13.64 13.56
CA ALA A 64 -28.51 -12.58 14.35
C ALA A 64 -27.25 -13.08 15.06
N LYS A 65 -27.28 -14.29 15.63
CA LYS A 65 -26.10 -14.86 16.31
C LYS A 65 -24.96 -15.18 15.37
N ASP A 66 -25.26 -15.81 14.24
CA ASP A 66 -24.24 -16.15 13.25
C ASP A 66 -23.69 -14.88 12.57
N PHE A 67 -24.55 -13.88 12.30
CA PHE A 67 -24.19 -12.57 11.78
C PHE A 67 -23.28 -11.78 12.75
N SER A 68 -23.65 -11.72 14.02
CA SER A 68 -22.85 -11.07 15.06
C SER A 68 -21.47 -11.72 15.16
N ALA A 69 -21.41 -13.06 15.20
CA ALA A 69 -20.14 -13.78 15.28
C ALA A 69 -19.24 -13.54 14.06
N ILE A 70 -19.77 -13.64 12.83
CA ILE A 70 -18.95 -13.50 11.62
C ILE A 70 -18.49 -12.06 11.40
N THR A 71 -19.33 -11.06 11.68
CA THR A 71 -18.96 -9.65 11.47
C THR A 71 -17.93 -9.20 12.49
N ASN A 72 -18.09 -9.54 13.77
CA ASN A 72 -17.09 -9.25 14.80
C ASN A 72 -15.78 -10.00 14.57
N TYR A 73 -15.83 -11.26 14.13
CA TYR A 73 -14.62 -12.02 13.81
C TYR A 73 -13.85 -11.37 12.64
N LYS A 74 -14.53 -10.97 11.56
CA LYS A 74 -13.89 -10.27 10.44
C LYS A 74 -13.31 -8.91 10.85
N LEU A 75 -14.04 -8.12 11.63
CA LEU A 75 -13.53 -6.85 12.17
C LEU A 75 -12.29 -7.08 13.03
N HIS A 76 -12.28 -8.13 13.85
CA HIS A 76 -11.12 -8.51 14.64
C HIS A 76 -9.89 -8.84 13.77
N GLN A 77 -10.08 -9.56 12.66
CA GLN A 77 -8.99 -9.84 11.71
C GLN A 77 -8.42 -8.57 11.06
N VAL A 78 -9.27 -7.59 10.73
CA VAL A 78 -8.81 -6.29 10.19
C VAL A 78 -7.97 -5.55 11.24
N ILE A 79 -8.39 -5.56 12.52
CA ILE A 79 -7.64 -4.94 13.63
C ILE A 79 -6.28 -5.61 13.81
N GLN A 80 -6.26 -6.94 13.84
CA GLN A 80 -5.05 -7.75 13.99
C GLN A 80 -4.14 -7.71 12.76
N SER A 81 -4.54 -7.07 11.66
CA SER A 81 -3.65 -6.90 10.49
C SER A 81 -2.53 -5.89 10.73
N GLY A 82 -2.64 -5.04 11.76
CA GLY A 82 -1.68 -3.96 12.02
C GLY A 82 -1.77 -2.79 11.02
N ARG A 83 -2.82 -2.75 10.19
CA ARG A 83 -2.97 -1.77 9.09
C ARG A 83 -3.90 -0.60 9.40
N ILE A 84 -4.54 -0.58 10.56
CA ILE A 84 -5.48 0.49 10.91
C ILE A 84 -4.72 1.64 11.56
N LEU A 85 -5.05 2.86 11.16
CA LEU A 85 -4.57 4.08 11.77
C LEU A 85 -5.71 4.78 12.51
N TYR A 86 -5.41 5.31 13.69
CA TYR A 86 -6.28 6.16 14.49
C TYR A 86 -5.51 7.34 15.04
N GLY A 87 -6.17 8.49 15.21
CA GLY A 87 -5.54 9.73 15.68
C GLY A 87 -4.40 10.28 14.81
N ASP A 88 -4.11 9.64 13.68
CA ASP A 88 -3.22 10.16 12.65
C ASP A 88 -3.90 11.31 11.88
N PRO A 89 -3.15 12.15 11.14
CA PRO A 89 -3.72 13.31 10.46
C PRO A 89 -4.89 13.00 9.52
N LEU A 90 -4.88 11.86 8.81
CA LEU A 90 -5.94 11.48 7.87
C LEU A 90 -7.20 11.12 8.65
N THR A 91 -7.07 10.26 9.67
CA THR A 91 -8.21 9.87 10.51
C THR A 91 -8.79 11.07 11.28
N VAL A 92 -7.95 11.96 11.80
CA VAL A 92 -8.41 13.17 12.49
C VAL A 92 -9.20 14.08 11.55
N TYR A 93 -8.76 14.26 10.31
CA TYR A 93 -9.50 15.06 9.33
C TYR A 93 -10.83 14.40 8.97
N ALA A 94 -10.84 13.09 8.70
CA ALA A 94 -12.06 12.36 8.38
C ALA A 94 -13.09 12.43 9.51
N ASN A 95 -12.66 12.33 10.77
CA ASN A 95 -13.56 12.43 11.92
C ASN A 95 -14.16 13.84 12.06
N LYS A 96 -13.44 14.92 11.71
CA LYS A 96 -14.05 16.26 11.66
C LYS A 96 -15.19 16.34 10.62
N VAL A 97 -14.98 15.75 9.46
CA VAL A 97 -16.01 15.70 8.40
C VAL A 97 -17.19 14.83 8.84
N LEU A 98 -16.92 13.69 9.48
CA LEU A 98 -17.93 12.82 10.08
C LEU A 98 -18.76 13.59 11.11
N ASP A 99 -18.14 14.30 12.05
CA ASP A 99 -18.85 15.08 13.07
C ASP A 99 -19.80 16.09 12.43
N LYS A 100 -19.37 16.75 11.35
CA LYS A 100 -20.22 17.68 10.59
C LYS A 100 -21.41 16.99 9.93
N LEU A 101 -21.23 15.78 9.41
CA LEU A 101 -22.32 14.96 8.87
C LEU A 101 -23.28 14.53 9.97
N LYS A 102 -22.78 14.10 11.14
CA LYS A 102 -23.59 13.75 12.31
C LYS A 102 -24.46 14.92 12.77
N GLU A 103 -23.88 16.12 12.90
CA GLU A 103 -24.62 17.35 13.25
C GLU A 103 -25.77 17.69 12.29
N SER A 104 -25.68 17.20 11.06
CA SER A 104 -26.61 17.53 9.98
C SER A 104 -27.62 16.40 9.70
N SER A 105 -27.51 15.30 10.44
CA SER A 105 -28.42 14.15 10.37
C SER A 105 -29.51 14.28 11.43
N ASP A 106 -30.72 13.81 11.11
CA ASP A 106 -31.78 13.61 12.09
C ASP A 106 -31.65 12.26 12.81
N GLU A 107 -30.73 11.39 12.34
CA GLU A 107 -30.49 10.05 12.89
C GLU A 107 -29.45 10.04 14.00
N ASP A 108 -29.57 9.07 14.91
CA ASP A 108 -28.57 8.83 15.95
C ASP A 108 -27.35 8.12 15.35
N LEU A 109 -26.25 8.86 15.23
CA LEU A 109 -24.99 8.43 14.63
C LEU A 109 -23.84 8.49 15.64
N GLU A 110 -24.12 8.59 16.95
CA GLU A 110 -23.08 8.80 17.98
C GLU A 110 -21.99 7.71 17.93
N ASP A 111 -22.39 6.45 17.78
CA ASP A 111 -21.49 5.27 17.77
C ASP A 111 -20.68 5.09 16.48
N ILE A 112 -20.86 5.93 15.45
CA ILE A 112 -20.10 5.80 14.21
C ILE A 112 -18.70 6.37 14.37
N GLU A 113 -17.68 5.61 13.98
CA GLU A 113 -16.28 6.03 14.00
C GLU A 113 -15.63 5.82 12.65
N VAL A 114 -14.68 6.69 12.29
CA VAL A 114 -13.88 6.54 11.07
C VAL A 114 -12.43 6.25 11.43
N TYR A 115 -11.82 5.29 10.71
CA TYR A 115 -10.40 4.98 10.76
C TYR A 115 -9.78 4.94 9.37
N THR A 116 -8.47 5.18 9.30
CA THR A 116 -7.73 5.05 8.03
C THR A 116 -7.13 3.64 7.93
N LEU A 117 -7.22 3.02 6.76
CA LEU A 117 -6.64 1.71 6.47
C LEU A 117 -5.45 1.85 5.52
N LYS A 118 -4.30 1.30 5.90
CA LYS A 118 -3.07 1.25 5.07
C LYS A 118 -3.25 0.29 3.89
N SER A 119 -3.85 0.80 2.83
CA SER A 119 -4.03 0.14 1.54
C SER A 119 -3.99 1.17 0.41
N ASN A 120 -3.33 0.84 -0.69
CA ASN A 120 -3.31 1.66 -1.91
C ASN A 120 -4.56 1.47 -2.78
N GLU A 121 -5.37 0.44 -2.49
CA GLU A 121 -6.70 0.29 -3.07
C GLU A 121 -7.54 1.53 -2.79
N VAL A 122 -8.31 1.98 -3.77
CA VAL A 122 -9.20 3.14 -3.61
C VAL A 122 -10.55 2.64 -3.14
N ASN A 123 -10.78 2.69 -1.83
CA ASN A 123 -11.97 2.11 -1.24
C ASN A 123 -12.39 2.80 0.06
N ALA A 124 -13.66 2.67 0.39
CA ALA A 124 -14.22 2.93 1.70
C ALA A 124 -15.23 1.82 2.02
N PHE A 125 -15.33 1.42 3.28
CA PHE A 125 -16.37 0.48 3.67
C PHE A 125 -16.77 0.63 5.13
N ALA A 126 -18.07 0.53 5.38
CA ALA A 126 -18.66 0.44 6.71
C ALA A 126 -18.82 -1.00 7.21
N THR A 127 -18.60 -1.20 8.51
CA THR A 127 -18.95 -2.42 9.22
C THR A 127 -20.29 -2.28 9.93
N HIS A 128 -20.86 -3.40 10.37
CA HIS A 128 -22.09 -3.39 11.15
C HIS A 128 -21.92 -2.62 12.47
N GLN A 129 -20.74 -2.69 13.08
CA GLN A 129 -20.45 -2.13 14.40
C GLN A 129 -20.33 -0.59 14.40
N GLY A 130 -20.65 0.09 13.30
CA GLY A 130 -20.53 1.54 13.18
C GLY A 130 -19.14 2.02 12.75
N VAL A 131 -18.26 1.11 12.30
CA VAL A 131 -16.88 1.48 11.95
C VAL A 131 -16.75 1.68 10.44
N ILE A 132 -16.27 2.84 10.02
CA ILE A 132 -15.97 3.16 8.61
C ILE A 132 -14.45 3.15 8.41
N PHE A 133 -13.98 2.38 7.43
CA PHE A 133 -12.58 2.39 7.00
C PHE A 133 -12.43 3.18 5.71
N LEU A 134 -11.52 4.16 5.71
CA LEU A 134 -11.08 4.87 4.51
C LEU A 134 -9.66 4.43 4.15
N THR A 135 -9.41 4.01 2.92
CA THR A 135 -8.06 3.62 2.53
C THR A 135 -7.16 4.83 2.29
N VAL A 136 -5.85 4.64 2.47
CA VAL A 136 -4.82 5.60 2.07
C VAL A 136 -4.90 5.91 0.56
N GLY A 137 -5.19 4.89 -0.26
CA GLY A 137 -5.41 5.04 -1.70
C GLY A 137 -6.57 5.99 -2.04
N LEU A 138 -7.71 5.86 -1.35
CA LEU A 138 -8.83 6.78 -1.54
C LEU A 138 -8.44 8.22 -1.18
N TRP A 139 -7.78 8.41 -0.03
CA TRP A 139 -7.25 9.71 0.37
C TRP A 139 -6.33 10.32 -0.69
N GLY A 140 -5.48 9.51 -1.33
CA GLY A 140 -4.57 9.94 -2.39
C GLY A 140 -5.26 10.46 -3.66
N GLN A 141 -6.50 10.00 -3.92
CA GLN A 141 -7.26 10.28 -5.15
C GLN A 141 -8.30 11.38 -5.00
N ILE A 142 -9.01 11.45 -3.87
CA ILE A 142 -10.05 12.48 -3.65
C ILE A 142 -9.48 13.90 -3.78
N GLU A 143 -10.26 14.81 -4.35
CA GLU A 143 -9.80 16.15 -4.73
C GLU A 143 -10.09 17.21 -3.68
N ASN A 144 -11.16 17.02 -2.91
CA ASN A 144 -11.59 17.99 -1.91
C ASN A 144 -12.47 17.38 -0.81
N GLU A 145 -12.78 18.20 0.20
CA GLU A 145 -13.54 17.79 1.38
C GLU A 145 -15.00 17.43 1.06
N ALA A 146 -15.64 18.09 0.08
CA ALA A 146 -17.00 17.75 -0.33
C ALA A 146 -17.11 16.32 -0.91
N GLN A 147 -16.08 15.88 -1.64
CA GLN A 147 -16.01 14.49 -2.13
C GLN A 147 -15.81 13.50 -0.99
N LEU A 148 -14.93 13.80 -0.03
CA LEU A 148 -14.77 13.00 1.19
C LEU A 148 -16.09 12.89 1.96
N ALA A 149 -16.80 14.01 2.12
CA ALA A 149 -18.07 14.05 2.81
C ALA A 149 -19.13 13.20 2.12
N TYR A 150 -19.16 13.14 0.78
CA TYR A 150 -20.05 12.24 0.06
C TYR A 150 -19.75 10.76 0.34
N VAL A 151 -18.48 10.36 0.26
CA VAL A 151 -18.08 8.98 0.54
C VAL A 151 -18.47 8.58 1.97
N LEU A 152 -18.15 9.43 2.95
CA LEU A 152 -18.55 9.20 4.33
C LEU A 152 -20.07 9.13 4.50
N ALA A 153 -20.82 10.05 3.89
CA ALA A 153 -22.28 10.05 3.96
C ALA A 153 -22.92 8.80 3.33
N HIS A 154 -22.33 8.28 2.25
CA HIS A 154 -22.71 7.02 1.63
C HIS A 154 -22.50 5.85 2.59
N GLU A 155 -21.31 5.73 3.19
CA GLU A 155 -20.99 4.67 4.16
C GLU A 155 -21.84 4.76 5.45
N ILE A 156 -22.09 5.98 5.96
CA ILE A 156 -23.01 6.21 7.09
C ILE A 156 -24.40 5.65 6.77
N THR A 157 -24.87 5.84 5.53
CA THR A 157 -26.18 5.33 5.12
C THR A 157 -26.23 3.81 5.17
N HIS A 158 -25.16 3.10 4.77
CA HIS A 158 -25.10 1.64 4.90
C HIS A 158 -25.22 1.14 6.35
N ILE A 159 -24.70 1.90 7.31
CA ILE A 159 -24.79 1.59 8.74
C ILE A 159 -26.22 1.82 9.23
N TYR A 160 -26.73 3.04 9.03
CA TYR A 160 -28.04 3.44 9.53
C TYR A 160 -29.20 2.65 8.91
N GLU A 161 -29.18 2.43 7.60
CA GLU A 161 -30.19 1.62 6.88
C GLU A 161 -29.95 0.11 7.03
N LYS A 162 -28.97 -0.29 7.85
CA LYS A 162 -28.77 -1.69 8.25
C LYS A 162 -28.51 -2.62 7.06
N HIS A 163 -27.91 -2.10 5.99
CA HIS A 163 -27.71 -2.82 4.73
C HIS A 163 -26.91 -4.12 4.91
N ASN A 164 -25.93 -4.14 5.83
CA ASN A 164 -25.16 -5.35 6.16
C ASN A 164 -26.04 -6.48 6.71
N GLN A 165 -26.97 -6.16 7.61
CA GLN A 165 -27.89 -7.13 8.22
C GLN A 165 -28.89 -7.65 7.18
N LEU A 166 -29.42 -6.74 6.36
CA LEU A 166 -30.39 -7.06 5.30
C LEU A 166 -29.77 -7.96 4.23
N SER A 167 -28.54 -7.67 3.78
CA SER A 167 -27.81 -8.52 2.85
C SER A 167 -27.56 -9.92 3.41
N TYR A 168 -27.16 -10.02 4.69
CA TYR A 168 -26.99 -11.31 5.36
C TYR A 168 -28.30 -12.10 5.45
N GLN A 169 -29.37 -11.46 5.92
CA GLN A 169 -30.68 -12.10 6.05
C GLN A 169 -31.22 -12.57 4.69
N HIS A 170 -31.06 -11.76 3.64
CA HIS A 170 -31.45 -12.11 2.28
C HIS A 170 -30.68 -13.34 1.75
N THR A 171 -29.37 -13.38 2.00
CA THR A 171 -28.49 -14.48 1.58
C THR A 171 -28.93 -15.80 2.25
N GLU A 172 -29.19 -15.77 3.56
CA GLU A 172 -29.69 -16.93 4.31
C GLU A 172 -31.08 -17.39 3.85
N ASP A 173 -31.97 -16.45 3.50
CA ASP A 173 -33.29 -16.78 2.96
C ASP A 173 -33.21 -17.44 1.57
N LEU A 174 -32.27 -17.01 0.70
CA LEU A 174 -32.01 -17.65 -0.60
C LEU A 174 -31.46 -19.07 -0.45
N ILE A 175 -30.52 -19.26 0.48
CA ILE A 175 -29.96 -20.58 0.84
C ILE A 175 -31.08 -21.50 1.34
N ARG A 176 -31.90 -21.03 2.29
CA ARG A 176 -33.03 -21.80 2.84
C ARG A 176 -34.05 -22.20 1.78
N ASN A 177 -34.27 -21.35 0.78
CA ASN A 177 -35.22 -21.57 -0.30
C ASN A 177 -34.65 -22.43 -1.46
N GLY A 178 -33.42 -22.94 -1.35
CA GLY A 178 -32.81 -23.86 -2.30
C GLY A 178 -32.48 -23.25 -3.66
N ARG A 179 -32.22 -21.94 -3.71
CA ARG A 179 -31.95 -21.18 -4.95
C ARG A 179 -30.48 -20.86 -5.20
N TYR A 180 -29.54 -21.38 -4.40
CA TYR A 180 -28.11 -21.16 -4.56
C TYR A 180 -27.30 -22.46 -4.46
N GLY A 181 -26.33 -22.64 -5.38
CA GLY A 181 -25.29 -23.66 -5.34
C GLY A 181 -24.09 -23.25 -4.48
N ASP A 182 -23.12 -24.14 -4.33
CA ASP A 182 -22.08 -24.20 -3.28
C ASP A 182 -21.00 -23.09 -3.28
N ASP A 183 -21.14 -22.02 -4.07
CA ASP A 183 -20.16 -20.91 -4.10
C ASP A 183 -20.44 -19.94 -2.96
N LYS A 184 -19.79 -20.19 -1.83
CA LYS A 184 -19.94 -19.44 -0.58
C LYS A 184 -18.75 -18.50 -0.35
N ILE A 185 -19.05 -17.30 0.15
CA ILE A 185 -18.23 -16.39 0.99
C ILE A 185 -17.93 -14.98 0.39
N SER A 186 -17.92 -14.74 -0.93
CA SER A 186 -17.70 -13.37 -1.46
C SER A 186 -18.93 -12.43 -1.36
N ALA A 187 -20.13 -12.99 -1.14
CA ALA A 187 -21.40 -12.25 -1.16
C ALA A 187 -21.74 -11.47 0.13
N TYR A 188 -20.94 -11.58 1.20
CA TYR A 188 -21.32 -11.01 2.51
C TYR A 188 -21.30 -9.48 2.60
N TYR A 189 -20.52 -8.81 1.73
CA TYR A 189 -20.39 -7.35 1.68
C TYR A 189 -20.80 -6.77 0.32
N GLN A 190 -21.34 -7.59 -0.57
CA GLN A 190 -21.97 -7.09 -1.79
C GLN A 190 -23.38 -6.64 -1.43
N TYR A 191 -23.61 -5.34 -1.51
CA TYR A 191 -24.92 -4.76 -1.27
C TYR A 191 -25.85 -5.03 -2.46
N SER A 192 -27.15 -5.09 -2.19
CA SER A 192 -28.14 -5.18 -3.26
C SER A 192 -28.12 -3.90 -4.10
N LYS A 193 -28.56 -3.96 -5.36
CA LYS A 193 -28.69 -2.75 -6.21
C LYS A 193 -29.60 -1.70 -5.56
N ASP A 194 -30.63 -2.15 -4.82
CA ASP A 194 -31.55 -1.27 -4.12
C ASP A 194 -30.86 -0.58 -2.93
N ASN A 195 -30.06 -1.32 -2.15
CA ASN A 195 -29.29 -0.77 -1.03
C ASN A 195 -28.30 0.30 -1.50
N GLU A 196 -27.68 0.10 -2.66
CA GLU A 196 -26.73 1.04 -3.27
C GLU A 196 -27.41 2.30 -3.80
N GLU A 197 -28.59 2.16 -4.41
CA GLU A 197 -29.42 3.29 -4.82
C GLU A 197 -29.89 4.12 -3.62
N ASP A 198 -30.26 3.47 -2.53
CA ASP A 198 -30.65 4.12 -1.28
C ASP A 198 -29.46 4.85 -0.65
N ALA A 199 -28.30 4.19 -0.55
CA ALA A 199 -27.06 4.77 -0.02
C ALA A 199 -26.57 5.98 -0.84
N ASP A 200 -26.61 5.88 -2.17
CA ASP A 200 -26.27 7.02 -3.05
C ASP A 200 -27.21 8.22 -2.79
N LYS A 201 -28.52 7.99 -2.74
CA LYS A 201 -29.50 9.09 -2.58
C LYS A 201 -29.47 9.72 -1.20
N ALA A 202 -29.45 8.92 -0.14
CA ALA A 202 -29.44 9.42 1.23
C ALA A 202 -28.07 10.04 1.56
N GLY A 203 -26.96 9.42 1.15
CA GLY A 203 -25.62 10.00 1.27
C GLY A 203 -25.50 11.35 0.57
N PHE A 204 -26.01 11.47 -0.67
CA PHE A 204 -26.00 12.75 -1.40
C PHE A 204 -26.80 13.83 -0.67
N LYS A 205 -27.98 13.49 -0.13
CA LYS A 205 -28.81 14.44 0.65
C LYS A 205 -28.14 14.86 1.95
N LEU A 206 -27.52 13.92 2.67
CA LEU A 206 -26.83 14.20 3.93
C LEU A 206 -25.64 15.14 3.71
N ALA A 207 -24.82 14.89 2.69
CA ALA A 207 -23.72 15.78 2.32
C ALA A 207 -24.22 17.19 1.93
N LEU A 208 -25.33 17.29 1.17
CA LEU A 208 -25.96 18.58 0.86
C LEU A 208 -26.48 19.29 2.11
N ALA A 209 -27.08 18.55 3.04
CA ALA A 209 -27.60 19.08 4.31
C ALA A 209 -26.46 19.59 5.20
N ALA A 210 -25.31 18.91 5.18
CA ALA A 210 -24.09 19.33 5.86
C ALA A 210 -23.42 20.59 5.28
N GLY A 211 -23.90 21.07 4.12
CA GLY A 211 -23.48 22.34 3.54
C GLY A 211 -22.49 22.21 2.38
N TYR A 212 -22.27 21.01 1.85
CA TYR A 212 -21.34 20.78 0.74
C TYR A 212 -21.97 21.07 -0.64
N ASP A 213 -21.15 21.50 -1.59
CA ASP A 213 -21.55 21.83 -2.96
C ASP A 213 -21.98 20.60 -3.78
N ALA A 214 -23.15 20.68 -4.42
CA ALA A 214 -23.73 19.59 -5.19
C ALA A 214 -22.86 19.15 -6.39
N THR A 215 -22.12 20.08 -6.98
CA THR A 215 -21.25 19.81 -8.14
C THR A 215 -20.03 19.03 -7.70
N GLU A 216 -19.43 19.41 -6.57
CA GLU A 216 -18.26 18.72 -6.01
C GLU A 216 -18.60 17.32 -5.51
N ILE A 217 -19.72 17.16 -4.78
CA ILE A 217 -20.25 15.85 -4.37
C ILE A 217 -20.46 14.96 -5.60
N PHE A 218 -21.10 15.47 -6.66
CA PHE A 218 -21.31 14.73 -7.90
C PHE A 218 -20.00 14.41 -8.64
N GLY A 219 -18.97 15.24 -8.48
CA GLY A 219 -17.62 15.02 -8.99
C GLY A 219 -16.96 13.76 -8.45
N THR A 220 -17.35 13.28 -7.26
CA THR A 220 -16.82 12.04 -6.66
C THR A 220 -16.96 10.82 -7.59
N PHE A 221 -18.03 10.75 -8.40
CA PHE A 221 -18.20 9.65 -9.36
C PHE A 221 -17.16 9.66 -10.49
N ASN A 222 -16.52 10.80 -10.79
CA ASN A 222 -15.37 10.82 -11.70
C ASN A 222 -14.13 10.24 -11.00
N VAL A 223 -13.89 10.61 -9.74
CA VAL A 223 -12.77 10.06 -8.95
C VAL A 223 -12.87 8.54 -8.89
N LEU A 224 -14.06 8.01 -8.57
CA LEU A 224 -14.30 6.56 -8.50
C LEU A 224 -14.23 5.86 -9.87
N LEU A 225 -14.59 6.55 -10.97
CA LEU A 225 -14.49 5.97 -12.32
C LEU A 225 -13.03 5.76 -12.73
N TYR A 226 -12.14 6.66 -12.32
CA TYR A 226 -10.74 6.67 -12.72
C TYR A 226 -9.79 6.19 -11.61
N SER A 227 -10.31 5.70 -10.49
CA SER A 227 -9.50 5.37 -9.31
C SER A 227 -8.54 4.20 -9.50
N TYR A 228 -8.73 3.39 -10.56
CA TYR A 228 -7.80 2.33 -10.96
C TYR A 228 -6.52 2.86 -11.62
N LEU A 229 -6.50 4.15 -11.99
CA LEU A 229 -5.35 4.83 -12.56
C LEU A 229 -4.47 5.42 -11.45
N PRO A 230 -3.21 5.75 -11.76
CA PRO A 230 -2.34 6.46 -10.83
C PRO A 230 -2.91 7.79 -10.36
N ILE A 231 -2.31 8.37 -9.31
CA ILE A 231 -2.76 9.64 -8.71
C ILE A 231 -2.64 10.87 -9.65
N ASP A 232 -1.94 10.72 -10.77
CA ASP A 232 -1.79 11.73 -11.82
C ASP A 232 -1.37 11.08 -13.15
N GLU A 233 -1.68 11.73 -14.26
CA GLU A 233 -1.25 11.34 -15.60
C GLU A 233 0.00 12.13 -16.00
N MET A 234 1.16 11.49 -15.87
CA MET A 234 2.44 12.07 -16.15
C MET A 234 3.12 11.32 -17.29
N LYS A 235 3.38 12.05 -18.37
CA LYS A 235 4.24 11.57 -19.44
C LYS A 235 5.57 11.08 -18.91
N VAL A 236 5.91 9.84 -19.25
CA VAL A 236 7.19 9.21 -18.88
C VAL A 236 8.27 9.71 -19.82
N GLU A 237 9.12 10.60 -19.31
CA GLU A 237 10.37 10.99 -19.96
C GLU A 237 11.51 10.19 -19.35
N TYR A 238 12.50 9.75 -20.11
CA TYR A 238 13.61 8.95 -19.59
C TYR A 238 14.83 9.77 -19.13
N SER A 239 14.75 11.10 -19.19
CA SER A 239 15.85 12.00 -18.79
C SER A 239 16.36 11.80 -17.37
N TRP A 240 15.54 11.23 -16.47
CA TRP A 240 15.94 10.87 -15.12
C TRP A 240 16.83 9.61 -15.05
N LEU A 241 16.69 8.69 -16.02
CA LEU A 241 17.55 7.51 -16.21
C LEU A 241 18.85 7.82 -16.94
N GLU A 242 18.76 8.68 -17.95
CA GLU A 242 19.84 8.92 -18.91
C GLU A 242 21.07 9.65 -18.32
N ASN A 243 22.20 9.48 -19.00
CA ASN A 243 23.42 10.26 -18.79
C ASN A 243 23.94 10.82 -20.14
N GLU A 244 25.18 11.29 -20.19
CA GLU A 244 25.78 11.86 -21.40
C GLU A 244 25.95 10.82 -22.53
N GLY A 245 26.33 9.57 -22.18
CA GLY A 245 26.53 8.48 -23.13
C GLY A 245 25.39 7.47 -23.22
N PHE A 246 24.53 7.39 -22.20
CA PHE A 246 23.42 6.44 -22.12
C PHE A 246 22.08 7.12 -22.40
N LYS A 247 21.40 6.63 -23.45
CA LYS A 247 20.08 7.08 -23.92
C LYS A 247 19.14 5.91 -24.08
N VAL A 248 17.87 6.10 -23.69
CA VAL A 248 16.84 5.10 -23.95
C VAL A 248 16.51 5.12 -25.43
N THR A 249 16.70 3.99 -26.11
CA THR A 249 16.49 3.87 -27.56
C THR A 249 15.01 3.63 -27.89
N GLU A 250 14.64 3.83 -29.16
CA GLU A 250 13.26 3.69 -29.64
C GLU A 250 12.66 2.29 -29.37
N ASP A 251 13.49 1.24 -29.29
CA ASP A 251 13.05 -0.13 -28.99
C ASP A 251 12.41 -0.30 -27.59
N PHE A 252 12.66 0.64 -26.68
CA PHE A 252 12.11 0.67 -25.33
C PHE A 252 10.98 1.70 -25.17
N ILE A 253 10.55 2.34 -26.25
CA ILE A 253 9.52 3.38 -26.26
C ILE A 253 8.32 2.89 -27.06
N LEU A 254 7.10 3.07 -26.50
CA LEU A 254 5.88 2.79 -27.26
C LEU A 254 5.58 3.99 -28.15
N GLU A 255 5.33 3.72 -29.44
CA GLU A 255 4.87 4.77 -30.37
C GLU A 255 3.47 5.28 -30.00
N GLU A 256 2.61 4.39 -29.52
CA GLU A 256 1.22 4.68 -29.15
C GLU A 256 0.90 4.04 -27.81
N ILE A 257 0.42 4.88 -26.89
CA ILE A 257 -0.05 4.48 -25.57
C ILE A 257 -1.55 4.19 -25.66
N LYS A 258 -1.97 3.13 -24.97
CA LYS A 258 -3.37 2.76 -24.84
C LYS A 258 -4.10 3.88 -24.09
N GLU A 259 -4.97 4.59 -24.80
CA GLU A 259 -5.78 5.66 -24.22
C GLU A 259 -6.63 5.14 -23.05
N ILE A 260 -6.82 6.01 -22.06
CA ILE A 260 -7.72 5.76 -20.94
C ILE A 260 -9.14 5.64 -21.49
N SER A 261 -9.74 4.47 -21.31
CA SER A 261 -11.12 4.24 -21.72
C SER A 261 -12.03 4.44 -20.52
N PRO A 262 -13.01 5.36 -20.56
CA PRO A 262 -14.05 5.41 -19.54
C PRO A 262 -14.91 4.15 -19.71
N ALA A 263 -14.59 3.13 -18.93
CA ALA A 263 -15.28 1.85 -18.99
C ALA A 263 -16.61 1.96 -18.20
N GLU A 264 -17.46 2.92 -18.56
CA GLU A 264 -18.71 3.21 -17.84
C GLU A 264 -19.77 2.09 -18.00
N ASP A 265 -19.48 1.00 -18.71
CA ASP A 265 -20.42 -0.10 -19.00
C ASP A 265 -19.83 -1.50 -18.70
N VAL A 266 -18.71 -1.60 -17.96
CA VAL A 266 -18.16 -2.91 -17.58
C VAL A 266 -19.03 -3.55 -16.50
N ASP A 267 -19.36 -4.83 -16.71
CA ASP A 267 -20.15 -5.66 -15.80
C ASP A 267 -19.25 -6.15 -14.66
N ASP A 268 -19.35 -5.43 -13.55
CA ASP A 268 -18.49 -5.55 -12.38
C ASP A 268 -19.00 -6.64 -11.42
N GLU A 269 -18.95 -7.90 -11.86
CA GLU A 269 -19.38 -9.06 -11.07
C GLU A 269 -18.58 -9.21 -9.74
N TYR A 270 -17.47 -8.47 -9.58
CA TYR A 270 -16.55 -8.55 -8.44
C TYR A 270 -16.33 -7.24 -7.68
N HIS A 271 -16.98 -6.12 -8.04
CA HIS A 271 -16.91 -4.90 -7.22
C HIS A 271 -17.96 -4.90 -6.11
N THR A 272 -17.69 -4.19 -5.02
CA THR A 272 -18.63 -4.01 -3.89
C THR A 272 -19.79 -3.07 -4.25
N HIS A 273 -19.62 -2.22 -5.26
CA HIS A 273 -20.59 -1.23 -5.72
C HIS A 273 -20.95 -1.44 -7.20
N PRO A 274 -22.17 -1.05 -7.63
CA PRO A 274 -22.59 -1.12 -9.02
C PRO A 274 -21.85 -0.08 -9.86
N ASN A 275 -21.84 -0.32 -11.17
CA ASN A 275 -21.27 0.56 -12.16
C ASN A 275 -21.65 2.05 -11.97
N ILE A 276 -20.66 2.94 -12.12
CA ILE A 276 -20.74 4.40 -11.96
C ILE A 276 -21.91 5.05 -12.71
N ASN A 277 -22.27 4.57 -13.91
CA ASN A 277 -23.39 5.10 -14.67
C ASN A 277 -24.74 4.98 -13.93
N ASN A 278 -24.95 3.85 -13.25
CA ASN A 278 -26.14 3.66 -12.43
C ASN A 278 -26.11 4.59 -11.22
N ARG A 279 -24.97 4.68 -10.52
CA ARG A 279 -24.81 5.55 -9.35
C ARG A 279 -25.07 7.03 -9.66
N ARG A 280 -24.53 7.53 -10.78
CA ARG A 280 -24.83 8.89 -11.27
C ARG A 280 -26.31 9.10 -11.54
N THR A 281 -26.99 8.08 -12.08
CA THR A 281 -28.42 8.13 -12.39
C THR A 281 -29.26 8.22 -11.12
N ASN A 282 -28.90 7.47 -10.07
CA ASN A 282 -29.60 7.44 -8.77
C ASN A 282 -29.75 8.84 -8.16
N VAL A 283 -28.72 9.67 -8.26
CA VAL A 283 -28.68 11.01 -7.64
C VAL A 283 -28.97 12.16 -8.61
N LYS A 284 -29.12 11.89 -9.91
CA LYS A 284 -29.19 12.92 -10.97
C LYS A 284 -30.30 13.95 -10.76
N SER A 285 -31.45 13.52 -10.23
CA SER A 285 -32.56 14.42 -9.94
C SER A 285 -32.24 15.37 -8.78
N ILE A 286 -31.61 14.86 -7.72
CA ILE A 286 -31.16 15.61 -6.54
C ILE A 286 -30.06 16.59 -6.95
N TYR A 287 -29.07 16.13 -7.71
CA TYR A 287 -28.00 16.97 -8.26
C TYR A 287 -28.58 18.13 -9.10
N ASN A 288 -29.45 17.86 -10.06
CA ASN A 288 -30.00 18.91 -10.92
C ASN A 288 -30.83 19.96 -10.17
N ALA A 289 -31.48 19.57 -9.07
CA ALA A 289 -32.22 20.49 -8.22
C ALA A 289 -31.30 21.42 -7.41
N ASN A 290 -30.05 21.00 -7.10
CA ASN A 290 -29.16 21.71 -6.19
C ASN A 290 -27.91 22.32 -6.86
N LYS A 291 -27.56 21.92 -8.09
CA LYS A 291 -26.32 22.37 -8.79
C LYS A 291 -26.18 23.88 -9.03
N SER A 292 -27.26 24.64 -8.90
CA SER A 292 -27.25 26.10 -9.05
C SER A 292 -27.03 26.82 -7.72
N GLU A 293 -27.19 26.13 -6.60
CA GLU A 293 -26.87 26.64 -5.28
C GLU A 293 -25.38 26.39 -5.02
N LYS A 294 -24.59 27.45 -5.12
CA LYS A 294 -23.17 27.38 -4.79
C LYS A 294 -23.03 27.27 -3.28
N LYS A 295 -22.54 26.14 -2.78
CA LYS A 295 -22.21 25.93 -1.37
C LYS A 295 -20.70 25.80 -1.20
N GLU A 296 -20.26 25.43 0.01
CA GLU A 296 -18.85 25.35 0.33
C GLU A 296 -18.25 24.02 -0.12
N ILE A 297 -16.99 24.06 -0.54
CA ILE A 297 -16.19 22.85 -0.83
C ILE A 297 -15.55 22.34 0.46
N TYR A 298 -15.15 23.27 1.34
CA TYR A 298 -14.52 23.02 2.62
C TYR A 298 -15.37 23.69 3.72
N VAL A 299 -16.01 22.87 4.54
CA VAL A 299 -16.92 23.25 5.63
C VAL A 299 -16.21 23.16 6.98
N VAL A 300 -15.37 22.14 7.20
CA VAL A 300 -14.69 21.91 8.49
C VAL A 300 -13.21 22.26 8.47
N GLY A 301 -12.52 22.04 7.36
CA GLY A 301 -11.11 22.38 7.18
C GLY A 301 -10.89 23.51 6.19
N THR A 302 -9.62 23.81 5.93
CA THR A 302 -9.20 24.67 4.82
C THR A 302 -8.74 23.83 3.62
N GLU A 303 -8.71 24.44 2.43
CA GLU A 303 -8.17 23.81 1.23
C GLU A 303 -6.72 23.36 1.43
N GLU A 304 -5.91 24.19 2.10
CA GLU A 304 -4.52 23.90 2.40
C GLU A 304 -4.36 22.71 3.36
N GLU A 305 -5.17 22.65 4.42
CA GLU A 305 -5.18 21.51 5.35
C GLU A 305 -5.61 20.21 4.68
N PHE A 306 -6.63 20.25 3.81
CA PHE A 306 -7.06 19.07 3.05
C PHE A 306 -5.95 18.59 2.11
N LYS A 307 -5.36 19.51 1.33
CA LYS A 307 -4.27 19.19 0.40
C LYS A 307 -3.06 18.61 1.13
N ALA A 308 -2.72 19.13 2.30
CA ALA A 308 -1.65 18.60 3.13
C ALA A 308 -1.95 17.18 3.64
N THR A 309 -3.19 16.93 4.08
CA THR A 309 -3.65 15.59 4.50
C THR A 309 -3.58 14.59 3.35
N ARG A 310 -4.04 14.98 2.15
CA ARG A 310 -3.92 14.17 0.95
C ARG A 310 -2.47 13.90 0.56
N GLU A 311 -1.61 14.92 0.68
CA GLU A 311 -0.18 14.75 0.38
C GLU A 311 0.47 13.74 1.34
N LEU A 312 0.13 13.77 2.63
CA LEU A 312 0.57 12.74 3.59
C LEU A 312 0.13 11.33 3.17
N ALA A 313 -1.11 11.17 2.69
CA ALA A 313 -1.59 9.90 2.16
C ALA A 313 -0.75 9.45 0.97
N ARG A 314 -0.48 10.33 0.00
CA ARG A 314 0.36 10.04 -1.16
C ARG A 314 1.78 9.65 -0.77
N PHE A 315 2.36 10.26 0.27
CA PHE A 315 3.65 9.82 0.80
C PHE A 315 3.57 8.44 1.46
N GLU A 316 2.53 8.14 2.24
CA GLU A 316 2.33 6.81 2.84
C GLU A 316 2.12 5.72 1.78
N MET A 317 1.51 6.05 0.62
CA MET A 317 1.37 5.10 -0.49
C MET A 317 2.70 4.51 -0.95
N MET A 318 3.82 5.26 -0.85
CA MET A 318 5.16 4.73 -1.18
C MET A 318 5.58 3.58 -0.26
N ASN A 319 5.30 3.68 1.04
CA ASN A 319 5.58 2.60 1.99
C ASN A 319 4.77 1.35 1.63
N ILE A 320 3.51 1.54 1.20
CA ILE A 320 2.62 0.44 0.83
C ILE A 320 3.07 -0.22 -0.48
N TYR A 321 3.44 0.56 -1.51
CA TYR A 321 3.92 0.03 -2.79
C TYR A 321 5.16 -0.86 -2.61
N ILE A 322 6.15 -0.39 -1.86
CA ILE A 322 7.39 -1.15 -1.60
C ILE A 322 7.07 -2.47 -0.89
N ARG A 323 6.23 -2.42 0.15
CA ARG A 323 5.88 -3.60 0.94
C ARG A 323 5.05 -4.65 0.20
N GLN A 324 4.33 -4.24 -0.84
CA GLN A 324 3.53 -5.15 -1.66
C GLN A 324 4.29 -5.61 -2.91
N ALA A 325 5.58 -5.27 -3.02
CA ALA A 325 6.41 -5.49 -4.20
C ALA A 325 5.85 -4.86 -5.49
N GLU A 326 5.02 -3.82 -5.36
CA GLU A 326 4.43 -3.05 -6.46
C GLU A 326 5.40 -1.95 -6.92
N TYR A 327 6.65 -2.33 -7.22
CA TYR A 327 7.73 -1.37 -7.44
C TYR A 327 7.54 -0.48 -8.67
N LEU A 328 6.88 -0.96 -9.73
CA LEU A 328 6.64 -0.16 -10.93
C LEU A 328 5.64 0.97 -10.68
N ASP A 329 4.53 0.65 -10.01
CA ASP A 329 3.54 1.65 -9.59
C ASP A 329 4.18 2.61 -8.58
N GLY A 330 5.01 2.09 -7.66
CA GLY A 330 5.82 2.88 -6.73
C GLY A 330 6.80 3.85 -7.42
N ILE A 331 7.52 3.42 -8.47
CA ILE A 331 8.44 4.29 -9.23
C ILE A 331 7.65 5.39 -9.95
N TYR A 332 6.55 5.04 -10.62
CA TYR A 332 5.72 6.02 -11.31
C TYR A 332 5.12 7.05 -10.35
N HIS A 333 4.56 6.59 -9.22
CA HIS A 333 4.06 7.43 -8.15
C HIS A 333 5.14 8.33 -7.55
N ASN A 334 6.33 7.80 -7.31
CA ASN A 334 7.48 8.56 -6.82
C ASN A 334 7.92 9.66 -7.80
N LEU A 335 7.93 9.37 -9.11
CA LEU A 335 8.23 10.35 -10.14
C LEU A 335 7.21 11.51 -10.16
N ILE A 336 5.92 11.21 -9.95
CA ILE A 336 4.87 12.23 -9.80
C ILE A 336 5.19 13.13 -8.60
N LEU A 337 5.40 12.56 -7.41
CA LEU A 337 5.68 13.33 -6.19
C LEU A 337 6.98 14.14 -6.26
N THR A 338 7.97 13.66 -7.01
CA THR A 338 9.26 14.36 -7.17
C THR A 338 9.12 15.68 -7.94
N LYS A 339 8.07 15.84 -8.77
CA LYS A 339 7.81 17.13 -9.44
C LYS A 339 7.59 18.27 -8.46
N SER A 340 6.82 18.01 -7.38
CA SER A 340 6.58 18.98 -6.30
C SER A 340 7.63 18.90 -5.19
N HIS A 341 8.33 17.77 -5.05
CA HIS A 341 9.28 17.50 -3.96
C HIS A 341 10.65 16.98 -4.44
N PRO A 342 11.40 17.74 -5.28
CA PRO A 342 12.58 17.22 -5.98
C PRO A 342 13.75 16.80 -5.08
N ASN A 343 13.87 17.37 -3.88
CA ASN A 343 14.99 17.12 -2.95
C ASN A 343 14.55 16.36 -1.69
N ASN A 344 13.38 15.70 -1.73
CA ASN A 344 12.87 15.02 -0.55
C ASN A 344 13.61 13.69 -0.31
N ILE A 345 14.22 13.55 0.86
CA ILE A 345 15.05 12.39 1.19
C ILE A 345 14.24 11.09 1.29
N PHE A 346 12.98 11.15 1.74
CA PHE A 346 12.10 9.98 1.76
C PHE A 346 11.81 9.48 0.34
N LEU A 347 11.56 10.38 -0.61
CA LEU A 347 11.38 9.99 -2.02
C LEU A 347 12.66 9.42 -2.62
N ALA A 348 13.83 9.93 -2.25
CA ALA A 348 15.12 9.37 -2.66
C ALA A 348 15.33 7.95 -2.11
N ARG A 349 15.09 7.75 -0.80
CA ARG A 349 15.20 6.44 -0.13
C ARG A 349 14.22 5.41 -0.73
N THR A 350 12.97 5.79 -0.89
CA THR A 350 11.93 4.89 -1.43
C THR A 350 12.17 4.55 -2.90
N ARG A 351 12.62 5.50 -3.73
CA ARG A 351 13.03 5.21 -5.12
C ARG A 351 14.21 4.23 -5.17
N ALA A 352 15.24 4.44 -4.35
CA ALA A 352 16.38 3.53 -4.29
C ALA A 352 15.95 2.13 -3.82
N MET A 353 15.06 2.05 -2.84
CA MET A 353 14.48 0.79 -2.36
C MET A 353 13.65 0.10 -3.45
N SER A 354 12.85 0.83 -4.24
CA SER A 354 12.10 0.24 -5.36
C SER A 354 13.02 -0.35 -6.43
N TRP A 355 14.11 0.35 -6.78
CA TRP A 355 15.12 -0.19 -7.70
C TRP A 355 15.80 -1.45 -7.17
N TYR A 356 16.23 -1.41 -5.90
CA TYR A 356 16.82 -2.58 -5.25
C TYR A 356 15.82 -3.75 -5.18
N GLY A 357 14.60 -3.49 -4.72
CA GLY A 357 13.55 -4.50 -4.59
C GLY A 357 13.23 -5.18 -5.91
N PHE A 358 13.19 -4.43 -7.02
CA PHE A 358 12.97 -4.96 -8.36
C PHE A 358 14.12 -5.89 -8.80
N THR A 359 15.38 -5.54 -8.53
CA THR A 359 16.53 -6.40 -8.86
C THR A 359 16.67 -7.63 -7.97
N ALA A 360 16.38 -7.49 -6.67
CA ALA A 360 16.57 -8.58 -5.71
C ALA A 360 15.54 -9.70 -5.90
N HIS A 361 14.32 -9.37 -6.31
CA HIS A 361 13.23 -10.35 -6.53
C HIS A 361 13.34 -11.07 -7.87
N ASP A 362 13.88 -10.44 -8.91
CA ASP A 362 14.08 -11.09 -10.21
C ASP A 362 15.14 -12.21 -10.12
N ASN A 363 16.01 -12.13 -9.11
CA ASN A 363 17.11 -13.06 -8.85
C ASN A 363 16.79 -14.18 -7.84
N SER A 364 15.58 -14.27 -7.30
CA SER A 364 15.19 -15.37 -6.40
C SER A 364 14.63 -16.57 -7.16
N ASP A 365 15.02 -17.79 -6.79
CA ASP A 365 14.60 -19.04 -7.44
C ASP A 365 13.08 -19.29 -7.42
N ASP A 366 12.32 -18.56 -6.58
CA ASP A 366 10.87 -18.71 -6.40
C ASP A 366 10.00 -17.96 -7.44
N GLY A 367 10.62 -17.27 -8.41
CA GLY A 367 9.94 -16.59 -9.51
C GLY A 367 9.44 -15.17 -9.17
N THR A 368 9.02 -14.42 -10.19
CA THR A 368 8.66 -12.99 -10.05
C THR A 368 7.29 -12.79 -9.39
N VAL A 369 7.29 -12.08 -8.26
CA VAL A 369 6.07 -11.72 -7.50
C VAL A 369 5.32 -10.53 -8.13
N PHE A 370 5.93 -9.84 -9.08
CA PHE A 370 5.37 -8.67 -9.77
C PHE A 370 5.19 -8.92 -11.28
N SER A 371 4.27 -8.18 -11.91
CA SER A 371 4.04 -8.28 -13.36
C SER A 371 4.54 -7.05 -14.10
N THR A 372 5.33 -7.26 -15.16
CA THR A 372 5.73 -6.21 -16.11
C THR A 372 4.77 -6.10 -17.30
N SER A 373 3.62 -6.78 -17.27
CA SER A 373 2.68 -6.80 -18.40
C SER A 373 2.07 -5.41 -18.66
N TYR A 374 2.47 -4.79 -19.76
CA TYR A 374 1.99 -3.47 -20.18
C TYR A 374 0.66 -3.50 -20.95
N ARG A 375 0.25 -4.66 -21.50
CA ARG A 375 -0.86 -4.74 -22.49
C ARG A 375 -2.22 -4.34 -21.94
N LYS A 376 -2.44 -4.51 -20.63
CA LYS A 376 -3.68 -4.13 -19.96
C LYS A 376 -3.60 -2.74 -19.31
N LYS A 377 -2.42 -2.14 -19.20
CA LYS A 377 -2.24 -0.81 -18.63
C LYS A 377 -2.72 0.25 -19.62
N GLU A 378 -3.35 1.27 -19.08
CA GLU A 378 -3.89 2.43 -19.80
C GLU A 378 -3.21 3.69 -19.28
N GLY A 379 -3.14 4.72 -20.12
CA GLY A 379 -2.50 5.98 -19.75
C GLY A 379 -0.97 5.90 -19.73
N GLU A 380 -0.36 7.00 -19.31
CA GLU A 380 1.08 7.22 -19.45
C GLU A 380 1.94 6.19 -18.69
N ILE A 381 1.42 5.60 -17.61
CA ILE A 381 2.10 4.54 -16.86
C ILE A 381 2.42 3.31 -17.72
N GLN A 382 1.65 3.06 -18.79
CA GLN A 382 1.91 1.95 -19.72
C GLN A 382 3.33 2.04 -20.32
N GLN A 383 3.82 3.26 -20.58
CA GLN A 383 5.15 3.47 -21.14
C GLN A 383 6.25 2.93 -20.22
N LEU A 384 6.09 3.12 -18.91
CA LEU A 384 7.01 2.60 -17.91
C LEU A 384 6.96 1.06 -17.87
N TYR A 385 5.74 0.49 -17.85
CA TYR A 385 5.59 -0.97 -17.89
C TYR A 385 6.20 -1.59 -19.15
N TYR A 386 6.08 -0.93 -20.30
CA TYR A 386 6.69 -1.40 -21.54
C TYR A 386 8.21 -1.43 -21.46
N PHE A 387 8.84 -0.37 -20.94
CA PHE A 387 10.28 -0.31 -20.72
C PHE A 387 10.77 -1.50 -19.87
N PHE A 388 10.15 -1.71 -18.72
CA PHE A 388 10.51 -2.80 -17.81
C PHE A 388 10.13 -4.19 -18.32
N ASN A 389 9.20 -4.31 -19.28
CA ASN A 389 8.91 -5.57 -19.95
C ASN A 389 9.97 -5.97 -20.97
N LYS A 390 10.76 -5.00 -21.45
CA LYS A 390 11.75 -5.18 -22.51
C LYS A 390 13.17 -5.39 -22.01
N ILE A 391 13.50 -4.83 -20.85
CA ILE A 391 14.82 -4.91 -20.26
C ILE A 391 15.11 -6.32 -19.74
N LYS A 392 16.35 -6.79 -19.92
CA LYS A 392 16.81 -8.05 -19.30
C LYS A 392 17.22 -7.82 -17.85
N ASP A 393 17.26 -8.89 -17.07
CA ASP A 393 17.55 -8.84 -15.62
C ASP A 393 18.95 -8.27 -15.34
N SER A 394 19.95 -8.61 -16.17
CA SER A 394 21.30 -8.05 -16.08
C SER A 394 21.34 -6.55 -16.41
N GLU A 395 20.62 -6.13 -17.44
CA GLU A 395 20.51 -4.74 -17.87
C GLU A 395 19.77 -3.91 -16.80
N LEU A 396 18.72 -4.48 -16.22
CA LEU A 396 17.97 -3.93 -15.10
C LEU A 396 18.88 -3.73 -13.88
N ALA A 397 19.68 -4.73 -13.53
CA ALA A 397 20.63 -4.62 -12.42
C ALA A 397 21.68 -3.52 -12.66
N ALA A 398 22.13 -3.33 -13.91
CA ALA A 398 23.02 -2.24 -14.28
C ALA A 398 22.35 -0.86 -14.13
N ILE A 399 21.13 -0.69 -14.62
CA ILE A 399 20.37 0.58 -14.48
C ILE A 399 20.02 0.86 -13.02
N ALA A 400 19.56 -0.14 -12.27
CA ALA A 400 19.29 -0.01 -10.85
C ALA A 400 20.54 0.44 -10.09
N THR A 401 21.69 -0.18 -10.37
CA THR A 401 23.00 0.20 -9.83
C THR A 401 23.31 1.66 -10.12
N GLN A 402 23.18 2.09 -11.38
CA GLN A 402 23.36 3.49 -11.77
C GLN A 402 22.48 4.43 -10.94
N GLN A 403 21.18 4.15 -10.87
CA GLN A 403 20.20 5.01 -10.20
C GLN A 403 20.42 5.09 -8.68
N VAL A 404 20.68 3.96 -8.04
CA VAL A 404 20.95 3.88 -6.60
C VAL A 404 22.27 4.58 -6.27
N TRP A 405 23.33 4.37 -7.06
CA TRP A 405 24.61 5.07 -6.85
C TRP A 405 24.48 6.58 -7.00
N LYS A 406 23.83 7.06 -8.07
CA LYS A 406 23.60 8.49 -8.29
C LYS A 406 22.84 9.12 -7.11
N THR A 407 21.83 8.42 -6.61
CA THR A 407 21.02 8.86 -5.48
C THR A 407 21.82 8.89 -4.17
N SER A 408 22.58 7.83 -3.89
CA SER A 408 23.43 7.73 -2.69
C SER A 408 24.58 8.74 -2.70
N LEU A 409 25.26 8.94 -3.83
CA LEU A 409 26.34 9.94 -3.95
C LEU A 409 25.85 11.38 -3.81
N SER A 410 24.58 11.63 -4.16
CA SER A 410 23.93 12.93 -3.93
C SER A 410 23.53 13.14 -2.46
N ASN A 411 23.53 12.08 -1.66
CA ASN A 411 23.14 12.07 -0.24
C ASN A 411 24.13 11.24 0.61
N PRO A 412 25.43 11.63 0.67
CA PRO A 412 26.49 10.77 1.21
C PRO A 412 26.40 10.51 2.72
N GLU A 413 25.68 11.36 3.47
CA GLU A 413 25.47 11.21 4.91
C GLU A 413 24.26 10.30 5.24
N ASP A 414 23.58 9.77 4.24
CA ASP A 414 22.41 8.91 4.42
C ASP A 414 22.81 7.43 4.49
N ASP A 415 22.96 6.91 5.71
CA ASP A 415 23.34 5.52 5.98
C ASP A 415 22.40 4.49 5.32
N PHE A 416 21.12 4.82 5.12
CA PHE A 416 20.18 3.92 4.46
C PHE A 416 20.53 3.79 2.97
N LEU A 417 20.73 4.91 2.27
CA LEU A 417 21.10 4.89 0.86
C LEU A 417 22.46 4.21 0.63
N VAL A 418 23.43 4.37 1.54
CA VAL A 418 24.71 3.65 1.47
C VAL A 418 24.49 2.14 1.56
N LYS A 419 23.66 1.66 2.50
CA LYS A 419 23.33 0.23 2.62
C LYS A 419 22.59 -0.31 1.40
N ILE A 420 21.63 0.45 0.87
CA ILE A 420 20.89 0.05 -0.34
C ILE A 420 21.86 -0.05 -1.53
N ARG A 421 22.79 0.90 -1.68
CA ARG A 421 23.83 0.85 -2.72
C ARG A 421 24.70 -0.40 -2.64
N GLU A 422 25.15 -0.77 -1.43
CA GLU A 422 25.92 -2.01 -1.23
C GLU A 422 25.08 -3.26 -1.60
N LYS A 423 23.81 -3.29 -1.21
CA LYS A 423 22.90 -4.39 -1.54
C LYS A 423 22.62 -4.50 -3.04
N THR A 424 22.36 -3.39 -3.72
CA THR A 424 22.18 -3.36 -5.18
C THR A 424 23.44 -3.82 -5.91
N MET A 425 24.64 -3.54 -5.37
CA MET A 425 25.90 -4.04 -5.94
C MET A 425 26.02 -5.55 -5.89
N ASN A 426 25.54 -6.17 -4.79
CA ASN A 426 25.50 -7.62 -4.69
C ASN A 426 24.58 -8.21 -5.76
N GLU A 427 23.43 -7.61 -6.04
CA GLU A 427 22.55 -8.04 -7.14
C GLU A 427 23.20 -7.83 -8.53
N PHE A 428 23.87 -6.69 -8.74
CA PHE A 428 24.61 -6.41 -9.97
C PHE A 428 25.70 -7.45 -10.25
N ALA A 429 26.49 -7.80 -9.24
CA ALA A 429 27.62 -8.71 -9.35
C ALA A 429 27.25 -10.19 -9.56
N LYS A 430 25.96 -10.57 -9.44
CA LYS A 430 25.47 -11.93 -9.74
C LYS A 430 25.53 -12.26 -11.24
N PHE A 431 25.40 -11.26 -12.11
CA PHE A 431 25.35 -11.46 -13.55
C PHE A 431 26.74 -11.44 -14.19
N SER A 432 26.99 -12.40 -15.07
CA SER A 432 28.26 -12.50 -15.80
C SER A 432 28.47 -11.35 -16.80
N GLU A 433 27.37 -10.83 -17.33
CA GLU A 433 27.25 -9.70 -18.24
C GLU A 433 27.69 -8.41 -17.56
N ASN A 434 27.45 -8.30 -16.26
CA ASN A 434 27.81 -7.18 -15.41
C ASN A 434 29.29 -7.24 -14.95
N ASP A 435 30.17 -7.66 -15.85
CA ASP A 435 31.61 -7.42 -15.68
C ASP A 435 31.91 -5.95 -15.91
N ILE A 436 32.53 -5.27 -14.94
CA ILE A 436 32.83 -3.82 -15.05
C ILE A 436 33.67 -3.48 -16.28
N THR A 437 34.42 -4.44 -16.84
CA THR A 437 35.21 -4.25 -18.08
C THR A 437 34.35 -4.22 -19.35
N ASN A 438 33.07 -4.58 -19.25
CA ASN A 438 32.09 -4.49 -20.33
C ASN A 438 31.47 -3.09 -20.44
N PHE A 439 31.69 -2.18 -19.48
CA PHE A 439 31.12 -0.83 -19.50
C PHE A 439 32.15 0.21 -19.96
N ALA A 440 31.67 1.27 -20.59
CA ALA A 440 32.51 2.39 -21.03
C ALA A 440 32.97 3.25 -19.85
N THR A 441 34.25 3.63 -19.84
CA THR A 441 34.81 4.62 -18.90
C THR A 441 34.86 6.03 -19.48
N GLU A 442 34.78 6.17 -20.81
CA GLU A 442 34.84 7.45 -21.52
C GLU A 442 33.96 7.37 -22.78
N ILE A 443 33.44 8.52 -23.23
CA ILE A 443 32.71 8.62 -24.49
C ILE A 443 33.70 8.54 -25.65
N ILE A 444 33.53 7.57 -26.53
CA ILE A 444 34.31 7.44 -27.74
C ILE A 444 33.57 8.19 -28.85
N GLU A 445 33.99 9.41 -29.19
CA GLU A 445 33.43 10.13 -30.34
C GLU A 445 33.56 9.26 -31.61
N SER A 446 32.44 9.05 -32.28
CA SER A 446 32.43 8.44 -33.61
C SER A 446 33.18 9.37 -34.56
N VAL A 447 34.36 8.96 -35.03
CA VAL A 447 34.88 9.45 -36.30
C VAL A 447 33.79 9.16 -37.33
N GLU A 448 33.18 10.19 -37.90
CA GLU A 448 32.21 10.08 -38.99
C GLU A 448 32.72 9.06 -40.01
N GLU A 449 31.90 8.08 -40.35
CA GLU A 449 32.16 7.15 -41.43
C GLU A 449 32.20 7.91 -42.77
N GLU A 450 33.36 8.43 -43.14
CA GLU A 450 33.74 8.35 -44.54
C GLU A 450 34.10 6.88 -44.79
N GLU A 451 33.30 6.19 -45.61
CA GLU A 451 33.62 4.88 -46.19
C GLU A 451 34.97 4.95 -46.93
N VAL A 452 36.06 4.82 -46.18
CA VAL A 452 37.36 4.45 -46.74
C VAL A 452 37.50 2.97 -46.43
N GLU A 453 37.47 2.12 -47.46
CA GLU A 453 37.91 0.72 -47.37
C GLU A 453 39.35 0.70 -46.83
N VAL A 454 39.49 0.60 -45.51
CA VAL A 454 40.80 0.45 -44.87
C VAL A 454 41.20 -1.02 -44.98
N ASP A 455 42.20 -1.27 -45.82
CA ASP A 455 42.91 -2.54 -45.98
C ASP A 455 43.28 -3.17 -44.63
N GLU A 456 42.56 -4.24 -44.25
CA GLU A 456 42.71 -4.96 -42.98
C GLU A 456 44.11 -5.57 -42.76
N SER A 457 44.93 -5.65 -43.80
CA SER A 457 46.32 -6.12 -43.71
C SER A 457 47.26 -5.11 -43.04
N LYS A 458 46.82 -3.85 -42.86
CA LYS A 458 47.61 -2.75 -42.26
C LYS A 458 47.25 -2.40 -40.81
N LEU A 459 46.16 -2.94 -40.28
CA LEU A 459 45.76 -2.73 -38.89
C LEU A 459 46.65 -3.55 -37.94
N SER A 460 47.10 -2.93 -36.84
CA SER A 460 47.84 -3.65 -35.80
C SER A 460 46.91 -4.62 -35.05
N LYS A 461 47.47 -5.56 -34.30
CA LYS A 461 46.69 -6.48 -33.44
C LYS A 461 45.75 -5.69 -32.49
N TYR A 462 46.19 -4.54 -31.98
CA TYR A 462 45.43 -3.72 -31.05
C TYR A 462 44.33 -2.91 -31.74
N ASP A 463 44.57 -2.41 -32.95
CA ASP A 463 43.53 -1.73 -33.74
C ASP A 463 42.43 -2.70 -34.17
N LYS A 464 42.79 -3.96 -34.43
CA LYS A 464 41.84 -5.04 -34.69
C LYS A 464 41.02 -5.39 -33.45
N ILE A 465 41.62 -5.36 -32.25
CA ILE A 465 40.90 -5.60 -30.98
C ILE A 465 39.96 -4.44 -30.65
N ALA A 466 40.38 -3.18 -30.82
CA ALA A 466 39.55 -2.01 -30.57
C ALA A 466 38.36 -1.93 -31.54
N LYS A 467 38.58 -2.21 -32.83
CA LYS A 467 37.50 -2.24 -33.84
C LYS A 467 36.54 -3.42 -33.65
N LYS A 468 37.06 -4.57 -33.18
CA LYS A 468 36.23 -5.75 -32.87
C LYS A 468 35.39 -5.54 -31.60
N ARG A 469 35.98 -4.93 -30.56
CA ARG A 469 35.23 -4.45 -29.38
C ARG A 469 34.15 -3.45 -29.79
N LYS A 470 34.47 -2.43 -30.60
CA LYS A 470 33.49 -1.43 -31.08
C LYS A 470 32.27 -2.05 -31.78
N LYS A 471 32.47 -3.11 -32.55
CA LYS A 471 31.41 -3.82 -33.30
C LYS A 471 30.61 -4.83 -32.46
N GLU A 472 31.20 -5.35 -31.37
CA GLU A 472 30.51 -6.15 -30.35
C GLU A 472 29.74 -5.24 -29.36
N THR A 473 30.19 -4.00 -29.15
CA THR A 473 29.60 -3.00 -28.22
C THR A 473 28.48 -2.14 -28.80
N GLU A 474 28.28 -2.10 -30.13
CA GLU A 474 27.13 -1.42 -30.74
C GLU A 474 25.79 -2.14 -30.44
N GLU A 475 25.81 -3.35 -29.85
CA GLU A 475 24.62 -4.15 -29.54
C GLU A 475 24.18 -4.11 -28.06
N ASP A 476 25.01 -3.64 -27.11
CA ASP A 476 24.66 -3.65 -25.68
C ASP A 476 24.05 -2.33 -25.22
N PHE A 477 22.75 -2.36 -24.94
CA PHE A 477 21.95 -1.23 -24.46
C PHE A 477 22.57 -0.51 -23.24
N THR A 478 23.22 -1.26 -22.35
CA THR A 478 23.72 -0.73 -21.07
C THR A 478 25.18 -0.31 -21.09
N TYR A 479 25.84 -0.35 -22.25
CA TYR A 479 27.29 -0.09 -22.37
C TYR A 479 27.75 1.22 -21.72
N TYR A 480 26.96 2.29 -21.84
CA TYR A 480 27.25 3.61 -21.24
C TYR A 480 26.48 3.87 -19.93
N ALA A 481 25.70 2.93 -19.41
CA ALA A 481 24.84 3.16 -18.25
C ALA A 481 25.63 3.57 -16.99
N LEU A 482 26.83 3.00 -16.80
CA LEU A 482 27.68 3.25 -15.63
C LEU A 482 28.80 4.27 -15.87
N LEU A 483 28.77 5.01 -16.99
CA LEU A 483 29.84 5.93 -17.42
C LEU A 483 30.29 6.89 -16.31
N ASP A 484 29.36 7.40 -15.50
CA ASP A 484 29.64 8.39 -14.46
C ASP A 484 30.27 7.81 -13.18
N ILE A 485 30.33 6.47 -13.05
CA ILE A 485 30.69 5.81 -11.78
C ILE A 485 31.65 4.63 -11.92
N VAL A 486 31.75 3.97 -13.07
CA VAL A 486 32.45 2.68 -13.21
C VAL A 486 33.97 2.75 -13.00
N ASP A 487 34.59 3.90 -13.29
CA ASP A 487 36.04 4.13 -13.15
C ASP A 487 36.44 4.62 -11.75
N LYS A 488 35.46 4.93 -10.89
CA LYS A 488 35.72 5.42 -9.53
C LYS A 488 36.22 4.28 -8.66
N GLN A 489 37.32 4.51 -7.95
CA GLN A 489 37.90 3.50 -7.04
C GLN A 489 36.88 2.95 -6.03
N GLU A 490 36.02 3.82 -5.47
CA GLU A 490 34.96 3.40 -4.55
C GLU A 490 33.97 2.40 -5.19
N PHE A 491 33.67 2.56 -6.48
CA PHE A 491 32.80 1.64 -7.23
C PHE A 491 33.50 0.30 -7.48
N VAL A 492 34.75 0.34 -7.92
CA VAL A 492 35.57 -0.87 -8.16
C VAL A 492 35.75 -1.68 -6.87
N ASP A 493 36.07 -1.01 -5.75
CA ASP A 493 36.23 -1.66 -4.45
C ASP A 493 34.92 -2.32 -3.98
N ALA A 494 33.78 -1.64 -4.20
CA ALA A 494 32.46 -2.18 -3.87
C ALA A 494 32.10 -3.39 -4.75
N TYR A 495 32.44 -3.35 -6.04
CA TYR A 495 32.23 -4.45 -6.97
C TYR A 495 33.05 -5.70 -6.61
N ASP A 496 34.35 -5.52 -6.33
CA ASP A 496 35.23 -6.62 -5.94
C ASP A 496 34.78 -7.25 -4.61
N LYS A 497 34.35 -6.42 -3.65
CA LYS A 497 33.72 -6.87 -2.41
C LYS A 497 32.47 -7.70 -2.68
N ALA A 498 31.56 -7.20 -3.53
CA ALA A 498 30.31 -7.88 -3.86
C ALA A 498 30.53 -9.23 -4.55
N LYS A 499 31.44 -9.32 -5.53
CA LYS A 499 31.82 -10.59 -6.17
C LYS A 499 32.35 -11.60 -5.17
N LYS A 500 33.14 -11.15 -4.20
CA LYS A 500 33.66 -12.01 -3.14
C LYS A 500 32.54 -12.49 -2.22
N GLU A 501 31.67 -11.59 -1.75
CA GLU A 501 30.54 -11.93 -0.86
C GLU A 501 29.57 -12.90 -1.52
N ASN A 502 29.24 -12.71 -2.81
CA ASN A 502 28.38 -13.64 -3.54
C ASN A 502 29.03 -15.02 -3.66
N LYS A 503 30.32 -15.10 -3.98
CA LYS A 503 31.03 -16.39 -4.04
C LYS A 503 31.07 -17.11 -2.69
N GLU A 504 31.26 -16.37 -1.59
CA GLU A 504 31.22 -16.93 -0.24
C GLU A 504 29.82 -17.45 0.10
N LYS A 505 28.75 -16.74 -0.30
CA LYS A 505 27.36 -17.20 -0.12
C LYS A 505 27.04 -18.45 -0.93
N ASP A 506 27.42 -18.50 -2.21
CA ASP A 506 27.18 -19.67 -3.05
C ASP A 506 27.87 -20.92 -2.44
N GLU A 507 29.09 -20.76 -1.92
CA GLU A 507 29.82 -21.83 -1.21
C GLU A 507 29.12 -22.25 0.09
N GLU A 508 28.58 -21.30 0.88
CA GLU A 508 27.80 -21.59 2.09
C GLU A 508 26.48 -22.30 1.76
N GLU A 509 25.73 -21.84 0.76
CA GLU A 509 24.48 -22.46 0.31
C GLU A 509 24.70 -23.89 -0.19
N GLU A 510 25.74 -24.13 -1.00
CA GLU A 510 26.15 -25.48 -1.39
C GLU A 510 26.49 -26.33 -0.17
N GLU A 511 27.19 -25.81 0.84
CA GLU A 511 27.48 -26.54 2.08
C GLU A 511 26.20 -26.91 2.84
N TYR A 512 25.25 -25.97 2.96
CA TYR A 512 23.96 -26.17 3.61
C TYR A 512 23.09 -27.21 2.89
N GLU A 513 22.98 -27.15 1.56
CA GLU A 513 22.21 -28.13 0.77
C GLU A 513 22.76 -29.56 0.88
N ASN A 514 24.08 -29.67 1.12
CA ASN A 514 24.76 -30.95 1.29
C ASN A 514 24.66 -31.53 2.72
N LEU A 515 24.02 -30.82 3.66
CA LEU A 515 23.80 -31.31 5.03
C LEU A 515 22.71 -32.40 5.05
N ASP A 516 23.09 -33.62 5.45
CA ASP A 516 22.18 -34.74 5.58
C ASP A 516 21.62 -34.86 7.02
N GLY A 517 20.31 -34.63 7.18
CA GLY A 517 19.58 -34.80 8.44
C GLY A 517 19.50 -33.57 9.34
N PRO A 518 18.66 -33.63 10.41
CA PRO A 518 18.46 -32.52 11.32
C PRO A 518 19.76 -32.16 12.04
N GLN A 519 20.16 -30.89 11.93
CA GLN A 519 21.34 -30.36 12.59
C GLN A 519 21.04 -30.12 14.08
N GLU A 520 22.04 -30.34 14.93
CA GLU A 520 21.95 -29.98 16.34
C GLU A 520 21.85 -28.45 16.44
N ASN A 521 20.71 -27.94 16.92
CA ASN A 521 20.54 -26.51 17.10
C ASN A 521 21.50 -26.03 18.19
N THR A 522 22.48 -25.23 17.79
CA THR A 522 23.47 -24.62 18.70
C THR A 522 23.03 -23.24 19.19
N MET A 523 21.87 -22.74 18.77
CA MET A 523 21.35 -21.47 19.23
C MET A 523 20.83 -21.59 20.66
N ASP A 524 21.54 -20.92 21.57
CA ASP A 524 21.10 -20.69 22.95
C ASP A 524 20.03 -19.58 22.97
N VAL A 525 18.81 -19.92 22.55
CA VAL A 525 17.70 -18.97 22.44
C VAL A 525 17.05 -18.76 23.80
N ASN A 526 17.55 -17.79 24.56
CA ASN A 526 16.99 -17.42 25.87
C ASN A 526 15.74 -16.53 25.76
N ASN A 527 15.55 -15.84 24.63
CA ASN A 527 14.41 -14.96 24.39
C ASN A 527 13.88 -15.17 22.97
N LEU A 528 12.56 -15.25 22.82
CA LEU A 528 11.87 -15.42 21.55
C LEU A 528 10.76 -14.37 21.41
N ILE A 529 10.81 -13.62 20.32
CA ILE A 529 9.72 -12.74 19.90
C ILE A 529 8.86 -13.53 18.90
N MET A 530 7.55 -13.59 19.13
CA MET A 530 6.65 -14.41 18.32
C MET A 530 5.34 -13.65 18.02
N ILE A 531 4.75 -13.89 16.85
CA ILE A 531 3.34 -13.56 16.59
C ILE A 531 2.47 -14.67 17.19
N SER A 532 1.31 -14.32 17.74
CA SER A 532 0.39 -15.31 18.27
C SER A 532 0.02 -16.35 17.21
N PRO A 533 0.10 -17.65 17.52
CA PRO A 533 -0.20 -18.69 16.56
C PRO A 533 -1.68 -18.67 16.19
N ASN A 534 -1.96 -18.56 14.89
CA ASN A 534 -3.33 -18.55 14.36
C ASN A 534 -3.92 -19.97 14.33
N TYR A 535 -5.19 -20.12 14.70
CA TYR A 535 -5.95 -21.37 14.55
C TYR A 535 -7.25 -21.12 13.77
N TYR A 536 -7.40 -21.81 12.63
CA TYR A 536 -8.64 -21.79 11.86
C TYR A 536 -9.11 -23.19 11.51
N LYS A 537 -10.37 -23.49 11.83
CA LYS A 537 -11.05 -24.70 11.39
C LYS A 537 -12.50 -24.39 11.05
N GLN A 538 -12.93 -24.85 9.88
CA GLN A 538 -14.33 -24.78 9.44
C GLN A 538 -14.98 -26.17 9.51
N ASP A 539 -16.04 -26.31 10.31
CA ASP A 539 -16.91 -27.49 10.32
C ASP A 539 -18.30 -27.12 9.79
N ASN A 540 -18.59 -27.51 8.56
CA ASN A 540 -19.86 -27.20 7.87
C ASN A 540 -21.09 -27.87 8.52
N ARG A 541 -20.92 -28.72 9.54
CA ARG A 541 -22.02 -29.40 10.26
C ARG A 541 -22.50 -28.63 11.49
N ILE A 542 -21.81 -27.57 11.89
CA ILE A 542 -22.17 -26.71 13.02
C ILE A 542 -22.39 -25.28 12.55
N SER A 543 -23.10 -24.47 13.36
CA SER A 543 -23.35 -23.06 13.02
C SER A 543 -22.08 -22.23 12.99
N ILE A 544 -22.11 -21.09 12.30
CA ILE A 544 -20.97 -20.19 12.16
C ILE A 544 -20.50 -19.71 13.54
N ASN A 545 -21.43 -19.28 14.41
CA ASN A 545 -21.10 -18.88 15.79
C ASN A 545 -20.32 -19.97 16.53
N LYS A 546 -20.72 -21.25 16.39
CA LYS A 546 -20.01 -22.35 17.05
C LYS A 546 -18.63 -22.62 16.44
N ASN A 547 -18.42 -22.30 15.17
CA ASN A 547 -17.07 -22.36 14.57
C ASN A 547 -16.20 -21.23 15.14
N VAL A 548 -16.71 -19.99 15.20
CA VAL A 548 -16.01 -18.84 15.79
C VAL A 548 -15.62 -19.12 17.24
N ASP A 549 -16.57 -19.51 18.10
CA ASP A 549 -16.31 -19.83 19.51
C ASP A 549 -15.23 -20.93 19.68
N LYS A 550 -15.28 -21.96 18.83
CA LYS A 550 -14.29 -23.04 18.85
C LYS A 550 -12.93 -22.59 18.38
N ASN A 551 -12.86 -21.70 17.41
CA ASN A 551 -11.60 -21.21 16.87
C ASN A 551 -10.91 -20.34 17.92
N ASP A 552 -11.60 -19.35 18.51
CA ASP A 552 -11.04 -18.49 19.57
C ASP A 552 -10.57 -19.30 20.80
N LEU A 553 -11.36 -20.30 21.22
CA LEU A 553 -10.96 -21.20 22.32
C LEU A 553 -9.71 -22.01 21.99
N ASN A 554 -9.60 -22.53 20.76
CA ASN A 554 -8.44 -23.35 20.36
C ASN A 554 -7.20 -22.49 20.11
N GLU A 555 -7.35 -21.28 19.60
CA GLU A 555 -6.28 -20.29 19.48
C GLU A 555 -5.73 -19.92 20.86
N THR A 556 -6.61 -19.64 21.82
CA THR A 556 -6.22 -19.40 23.22
C THR A 556 -5.47 -20.59 23.82
N ARG A 557 -5.92 -21.83 23.53
CA ARG A 557 -5.22 -23.05 23.96
C ARG A 557 -3.85 -23.19 23.30
N LEU A 558 -3.73 -22.84 22.03
CA LEU A 558 -2.47 -22.91 21.29
C LEU A 558 -1.46 -21.91 21.84
N ILE A 559 -1.88 -20.67 22.12
CA ILE A 559 -1.06 -19.65 22.79
C ILE A 559 -0.56 -20.17 24.14
N ASN A 560 -1.45 -20.72 24.97
CA ASN A 560 -1.05 -21.28 26.27
C ASN A 560 -0.09 -22.47 26.14
N LEU A 561 -0.31 -23.35 25.16
CA LEU A 561 0.59 -24.47 24.87
C LEU A 561 1.98 -23.97 24.48
N VAL A 562 2.07 -22.91 23.67
CA VAL A 562 3.36 -22.29 23.31
C VAL A 562 4.04 -21.72 24.55
N LYS A 563 3.33 -20.96 25.39
CA LYS A 563 3.88 -20.43 26.67
C LYS A 563 4.39 -21.55 27.58
N GLU A 564 3.59 -22.60 27.79
CA GLU A 564 3.99 -23.74 28.63
C GLU A 564 5.24 -24.47 28.11
N ASN A 565 5.41 -24.57 26.78
CA ASN A 565 6.61 -25.16 26.21
C ASN A 565 7.82 -24.24 26.29
N ALA A 566 7.64 -22.93 26.08
CA ALA A 566 8.69 -21.94 26.27
C ALA A 566 9.22 -21.97 27.71
N ASP A 567 8.33 -21.98 28.71
CA ASP A 567 8.69 -22.10 30.13
C ASP A 567 9.47 -23.39 30.44
N ARG A 568 9.09 -24.53 29.81
CA ARG A 568 9.81 -25.81 29.98
C ARG A 568 11.21 -25.80 29.37
N LEU A 569 11.42 -24.96 28.37
CA LEU A 569 12.68 -24.80 27.65
C LEU A 569 13.52 -23.63 28.19
N ASP A 570 13.06 -22.95 29.25
CA ASP A 570 13.67 -21.72 29.80
C ASP A 570 13.80 -20.60 28.76
N ILE A 571 12.83 -20.51 27.85
CA ILE A 571 12.75 -19.48 26.80
C ILE A 571 11.77 -18.41 27.26
N ASN A 572 12.24 -17.18 27.39
CA ASN A 572 11.37 -16.03 27.61
C ASN A 572 10.65 -15.65 26.30
N ILE A 573 9.35 -15.90 26.22
CA ILE A 573 8.56 -15.61 25.01
C ILE A 573 7.76 -14.30 25.16
N SER A 574 7.85 -13.43 24.14
CA SER A 574 7.05 -12.21 24.03
C SER A 574 6.16 -12.28 22.79
N PHE A 575 4.85 -12.12 22.99
CA PHE A 575 3.88 -12.02 21.90
C PHE A 575 3.65 -10.54 21.55
N ILE A 576 4.01 -10.14 20.34
CA ILE A 576 3.95 -8.74 19.91
C ILE A 576 2.53 -8.27 19.58
N ASP A 577 1.60 -9.21 19.41
CA ASP A 577 0.20 -9.01 19.05
C ASP A 577 -0.74 -9.37 20.21
N ASN A 578 -0.27 -9.28 21.45
CA ASN A 578 -1.08 -9.57 22.62
C ASN A 578 -2.02 -8.40 22.96
N PHE A 579 -3.02 -8.15 22.12
CA PHE A 579 -4.08 -7.14 22.35
C PHE A 579 -4.86 -7.32 23.66
N LYS A 580 -4.74 -8.50 24.29
CA LYS A 580 -5.38 -8.85 25.57
C LYS A 580 -4.56 -8.41 26.79
N ASP A 581 -3.35 -7.87 26.59
CA ASP A 581 -2.52 -7.33 27.66
C ASP A 581 -3.05 -5.97 28.12
N PRO A 582 -3.30 -5.76 29.44
CA PRO A 582 -3.69 -4.46 29.97
C PRO A 582 -2.67 -3.33 29.71
N GLU A 583 -1.40 -3.67 29.45
CA GLU A 583 -0.35 -2.71 29.10
C GLU A 583 -0.25 -2.47 27.57
N PHE A 584 -1.10 -3.12 26.75
CA PHE A 584 -1.11 -2.92 25.30
C PHE A 584 -1.71 -1.56 24.93
N ASP A 585 -0.85 -0.60 24.61
CA ASP A 585 -1.20 0.77 24.25
C ASP A 585 -0.92 1.09 22.77
N THR A 586 -1.01 2.37 22.42
CA THR A 586 -0.78 2.85 21.05
C THR A 586 0.65 2.68 20.58
N ASP A 587 1.64 2.80 21.48
CA ASP A 587 3.04 2.61 21.11
C ASP A 587 3.31 1.12 20.84
N ALA A 588 2.76 0.22 21.67
CA ALA A 588 2.79 -1.22 21.43
C ALA A 588 2.11 -1.60 20.10
N TYR A 589 0.96 -0.99 19.78
CA TYR A 589 0.29 -1.21 18.49
C TYR A 589 1.13 -0.73 17.29
N ASN A 590 1.80 0.41 17.40
CA ASN A 590 2.66 0.92 16.34
C ASN A 590 3.90 0.02 16.13
N GLU A 591 4.50 -0.49 17.21
CA GLU A 591 5.60 -1.47 17.14
C GLU A 591 5.12 -2.78 16.51
N PHE A 592 3.97 -3.30 16.94
CA PHE A 592 3.31 -4.45 16.33
C PHE A 592 3.10 -4.25 14.83
N SER A 593 2.52 -3.12 14.42
CA SER A 593 2.29 -2.76 13.01
C SER A 593 3.60 -2.80 12.21
N LEU A 594 4.68 -2.21 12.74
CA LEU A 594 5.98 -2.20 12.06
C LEU A 594 6.59 -3.60 11.91
N LEU A 595 6.53 -4.41 12.97
CA LEU A 595 7.06 -5.78 12.94
C LEU A 595 6.24 -6.69 12.01
N TYR A 596 4.92 -6.52 11.99
CA TYR A 596 4.04 -7.27 11.09
C TYR A 596 4.30 -6.88 9.62
N ASP A 597 4.57 -5.59 9.37
CA ASP A 597 4.99 -5.11 8.06
C ASP A 597 6.30 -5.78 7.60
N TYR A 598 7.30 -5.83 8.48
CA TYR A 598 8.60 -6.46 8.23
C TYR A 598 8.50 -7.97 7.98
N LEU A 599 7.72 -8.68 8.81
CA LEU A 599 7.50 -10.11 8.67
C LEU A 599 6.70 -10.44 7.41
N GLY A 600 5.74 -9.60 7.04
CA GLY A 600 5.00 -9.71 5.79
C GLY A 600 5.92 -9.60 4.57
N GLU A 601 6.78 -8.58 4.53
CA GLU A 601 7.81 -8.42 3.48
C GLU A 601 8.72 -9.66 3.42
N ARG A 602 9.25 -10.10 4.56
CA ARG A 602 10.09 -11.31 4.71
C ARG A 602 9.44 -12.64 4.34
N SER A 603 8.12 -12.69 4.24
CA SER A 603 7.40 -13.91 3.84
C SER A 603 7.10 -13.98 2.35
N GLN A 604 7.33 -12.86 1.64
CA GLN A 604 7.29 -12.78 0.18
C GLN A 604 8.67 -13.04 -0.45
N TYR A 605 9.74 -12.81 0.33
CA TYR A 605 11.10 -13.30 0.11
C TYR A 605 11.28 -14.68 0.75
#